data_AF-A0A2T3SSP4-F1
#
_entry.id   AF-A0A2T3SSP4-F1
#
_cell.length_a   1.000
_cell.length_b   1.000
_cell.length_c   1.000
_cell.angle_alpha   90.00
_cell.angle_beta   90.00
_cell.angle_gamma   90.00
#
_symmetry.space_group_name_H-M   'P 1'
#
loop_
_entity.id
_entity.type
_entity.pdbx_description
1 polymer ?
#
loop_
_entity_poly.entity_id
_entity_poly.type
_entity_poly.pdbx_seq_one_letter_code
_entity_poly.pdbx_strand_id
1 'polypeptide(L)'
;MEHELHYIGIDTAKEKLDVDVLRPDGRHRTKKFANTTKGHDELVSWLKGHKIDHAHICIEATGTYMEPVAECLYDAGYIVSVINPALGKAFAQSEGLRNKTDTVDARMLAEFCRQKRPAAWEAPHPLERALRALVVRHQALTDMHTQELNRTETAREVQRPSIDAHLLWLEAELKRLEKQIKDLTDDDPDMKHRRKLLESIPGIGEKTSAVLLAYIGLKDRFAHARQFAAFAG
;
A
#
# COMPACT_ATOMS: atom_id res chain seq x y z
N MET A 1 15.56 -16.60 27.52
CA MET A 1 14.56 -15.54 27.72
C MET A 1 13.68 -15.57 26.49
N GLU A 2 12.43 -16.04 26.61
CA GLU A 2 11.47 -15.90 25.53
C GLU A 2 11.31 -14.41 25.25
N HIS A 3 11.52 -13.99 24.01
CA HIS A 3 11.24 -12.62 23.63
C HIS A 3 9.73 -12.41 23.70
N GLU A 4 9.28 -11.60 24.66
CA GLU A 4 7.86 -11.42 24.95
C GLU A 4 7.17 -10.63 23.82
N LEU A 5 6.19 -11.25 23.17
CA LEU A 5 5.48 -10.68 22.02
C LEU A 5 4.64 -9.48 22.47
N HIS A 6 4.89 -8.31 21.89
CA HIS A 6 4.10 -7.10 22.12
C HIS A 6 2.93 -7.02 21.14
N TYR A 7 1.85 -6.36 21.54
CA TYR A 7 0.71 -6.08 20.65
C TYR A 7 0.58 -4.57 20.45
N ILE A 8 0.43 -4.15 19.20
CA ILE A 8 0.40 -2.73 18.84
C ILE A 8 -0.82 -2.46 17.98
N GLY A 9 -1.52 -1.38 18.25
CA GLY A 9 -2.56 -0.85 17.39
C GLY A 9 -2.12 0.48 16.79
N ILE A 10 -2.35 0.64 15.49
CA ILE A 10 -2.07 1.89 14.77
C ILE A 10 -3.35 2.32 14.06
N ASP A 11 -3.86 3.47 14.48
CA ASP A 11 -4.88 4.19 13.71
C ASP A 11 -4.20 5.16 12.74
N THR A 12 -4.66 5.15 11.48
CA THR A 12 -4.00 5.87 10.39
C THR A 12 -4.89 6.98 9.86
N ALA A 13 -4.39 8.21 9.93
CA ALA A 13 -4.95 9.36 9.24
C ALA A 13 -3.97 9.85 8.16
N LYS A 14 -4.44 10.76 7.31
CA LYS A 14 -3.64 11.33 6.21
C LYS A 14 -2.29 11.89 6.68
N GLU A 15 -2.27 12.62 7.80
CA GLU A 15 -1.07 13.37 8.25
C GLU A 15 -0.41 12.76 9.49
N LYS A 16 -1.10 11.84 10.18
CA LYS A 16 -0.65 11.32 11.47
C LYS A 16 -0.95 9.84 11.65
N LEU A 17 -0.17 9.22 12.52
CA LEU A 17 -0.33 7.87 13.02
C LEU A 17 -0.51 7.97 14.54
N ASP A 18 -1.60 7.42 15.03
CA ASP A 18 -1.88 7.27 16.45
C ASP A 18 -1.50 5.83 16.85
N VAL A 19 -0.42 5.67 17.64
CA VAL A 19 0.17 4.37 17.98
C VAL A 19 -0.06 4.07 19.45
N ASP A 20 -0.57 2.88 19.76
CA ASP A 20 -0.70 2.34 21.10
C ASP A 20 0.02 0.98 21.20
N VAL A 21 0.99 0.90 22.11
CA VAL A 21 1.70 -0.33 22.45
C VAL A 21 1.11 -0.90 23.74
N LEU A 22 0.47 -2.06 23.62
CA LEU A 22 0.08 -2.89 24.75
C LEU A 22 1.28 -3.72 25.20
N ARG A 23 1.83 -3.34 26.35
CA ARG A 23 2.97 -4.02 26.95
C ARG A 23 2.54 -5.30 27.66
N PRO A 24 3.47 -6.25 27.88
CA PRO A 24 3.13 -7.49 28.56
C PRO A 24 2.66 -7.32 30.01
N ASP A 25 3.08 -6.23 30.67
CA ASP A 25 2.60 -5.83 32.00
C ASP A 25 1.14 -5.29 32.00
N GLY A 26 0.46 -5.32 30.85
CA GLY A 26 -0.90 -4.83 30.66
C GLY A 26 -1.01 -3.31 30.57
N ARG A 27 0.11 -2.58 30.64
CA ARG A 27 0.12 -1.12 30.51
C ARG A 27 0.21 -0.70 29.05
N HIS A 28 -0.43 0.42 28.75
CA HIS A 28 -0.38 1.03 27.44
C HIS A 28 0.69 2.12 27.37
N ARG A 29 1.35 2.21 26.22
CA ARG A 29 2.24 3.32 25.87
C ARG A 29 1.81 3.88 24.53
N THR A 30 1.39 5.13 24.52
CA THR A 30 0.93 5.81 23.30
C THR A 30 1.98 6.79 22.79
N LYS A 31 2.03 6.96 21.47
CA LYS A 31 2.78 8.03 20.82
C LYS A 31 2.19 8.33 19.44
N LYS A 32 2.30 9.59 19.00
CA LYS A 32 1.92 9.99 17.64
C LYS A 32 3.15 10.17 16.77
N PHE A 33 3.00 9.86 15.49
CA PHE A 33 4.00 10.08 14.46
C PHE A 33 3.37 10.76 13.24
N ALA A 34 4.16 11.45 12.43
CA ALA A 34 3.68 11.94 11.14
C ALA A 34 3.48 10.76 10.18
N ASN A 35 2.42 10.78 9.36
CA ASN A 35 2.22 9.78 8.32
C ASN A 35 3.05 10.13 7.06
N THR A 36 4.37 10.03 7.20
CA THR A 36 5.37 10.33 6.17
C THR A 36 6.49 9.31 6.28
N THR A 37 7.29 9.11 5.23
CA THR A 37 8.45 8.19 5.26
C THR A 37 9.35 8.43 6.48
N LYS A 38 9.69 9.70 6.76
CA LYS A 38 10.47 10.06 7.94
C LYS A 38 9.78 9.68 9.25
N GLY A 39 8.47 9.90 9.35
CA GLY A 39 7.69 9.52 10.53
C GLY A 39 7.58 8.01 10.72
N HIS A 40 7.58 7.23 9.63
CA HIS A 40 7.64 5.77 9.67
C HIS A 40 9.00 5.28 10.20
N ASP A 41 10.10 5.88 9.73
CA ASP A 41 11.45 5.57 10.23
C ASP A 41 11.60 5.93 11.72
N GLU A 42 11.03 7.06 12.13
CA GLU A 42 10.97 7.49 13.53
C GLU A 42 10.16 6.52 14.40
N LEU A 43 9.05 5.97 13.87
CA LEU A 43 8.26 4.94 14.54
C LEU A 43 9.08 3.66 14.74
N VAL A 44 9.70 3.13 13.68
CA VAL A 44 10.55 1.93 13.77
C VAL A 44 11.69 2.14 14.76
N SER A 45 12.36 3.30 14.70
CA SER A 45 13.44 3.66 15.62
C SER A 45 12.96 3.75 17.07
N TRP A 46 11.76 4.29 17.27
CA TRP A 46 11.15 4.37 18.60
C TRP A 46 10.81 2.98 19.16
N LEU A 47 10.27 2.06 18.34
CA LEU A 47 10.00 0.68 18.78
C LEU A 47 11.30 -0.04 19.18
N LYS A 48 12.33 0.01 18.33
CA LYS A 48 13.66 -0.56 18.62
C LYS A 48 14.30 0.05 19.86
N GLY A 49 14.21 1.38 20.03
CA GLY A 49 14.72 2.08 21.21
C GLY A 49 14.04 1.64 22.52
N HIS A 50 12.82 1.12 22.45
CA HIS A 50 12.10 0.53 23.58
C HIS A 50 12.29 -0.98 23.73
N LYS A 51 13.20 -1.58 22.95
CA LYS A 51 13.46 -3.03 22.90
C LYS A 51 12.22 -3.83 22.50
N ILE A 52 11.40 -3.27 21.62
CA ILE A 52 10.24 -3.95 21.02
C ILE A 52 10.72 -4.54 19.70
N ASP A 53 11.39 -5.69 19.79
CA ASP A 53 11.93 -6.40 18.61
C ASP A 53 10.91 -7.37 18.01
N HIS A 54 9.96 -7.84 18.81
CA HIS A 54 8.89 -8.75 18.40
C HIS A 54 7.53 -8.18 18.76
N ALA A 55 6.76 -7.80 17.74
CA ALA A 55 5.41 -7.27 17.91
C ALA A 55 4.47 -7.77 16.80
N HIS A 56 3.22 -7.98 17.18
CA HIS A 56 2.09 -8.08 16.27
C HIS A 56 1.36 -6.74 16.23
N ILE A 57 1.32 -6.13 15.05
CA ILE A 57 0.81 -4.79 14.81
C ILE A 57 -0.47 -4.89 14.00
N CYS A 58 -1.58 -4.40 14.55
CA CYS A 58 -2.83 -4.22 13.81
C CYS A 58 -2.96 -2.78 13.32
N ILE A 59 -3.28 -2.65 12.04
CA ILE A 59 -3.54 -1.39 11.36
C ILE A 59 -4.93 -1.48 10.71
N GLU A 60 -5.75 -0.46 10.91
CA GLU A 60 -7.07 -0.40 10.26
C GLU A 60 -6.93 0.06 8.80
N ALA A 61 -7.65 -0.60 7.87
CA ALA A 61 -7.63 -0.28 6.44
C ALA A 61 -8.47 0.97 6.12
N THR A 62 -8.03 2.15 6.57
CA THR A 62 -8.69 3.43 6.31
C THR A 62 -8.13 4.09 5.06
N GLY A 63 -8.69 3.71 3.90
CA GLY A 63 -8.20 4.17 2.59
C GLY A 63 -6.79 3.65 2.27
N THR A 64 -6.02 4.39 1.47
CA THR A 64 -4.66 4.01 1.05
C THR A 64 -3.56 4.52 1.98
N TYR A 65 -3.89 5.36 2.96
CA TYR A 65 -2.89 6.01 3.84
C TYR A 65 -2.16 5.04 4.77
N MET A 66 -2.68 3.82 4.92
CA MET A 66 -2.06 2.78 5.74
C MET A 66 -0.95 2.01 5.01
N GLU A 67 -1.00 1.93 3.65
CA GLU A 67 -0.09 1.06 2.89
C GLU A 67 1.38 1.36 3.23
N PRO A 68 1.86 2.62 3.20
CA PRO A 68 3.29 2.90 3.40
C PRO A 68 3.79 2.56 4.82
N VAL A 69 2.98 2.78 5.86
CA VAL A 69 3.37 2.44 7.24
C VAL A 69 3.33 0.92 7.45
N ALA A 70 2.36 0.22 6.87
CA ALA A 70 2.26 -1.23 6.94
C ALA A 70 3.48 -1.89 6.27
N GLU A 71 3.85 -1.40 5.08
CA GLU A 71 5.04 -1.84 4.36
C GLU A 71 6.32 -1.60 5.16
N CYS A 72 6.51 -0.38 5.69
CA CYS A 72 7.71 -0.04 6.48
C CYS A 72 7.87 -0.95 7.71
N LEU A 73 6.77 -1.22 8.43
CA LEU A 73 6.79 -2.10 9.60
C LEU A 73 7.01 -3.57 9.23
N TYR A 74 6.43 -4.02 8.12
CA TYR A 74 6.67 -5.37 7.58
C TYR A 74 8.15 -5.54 7.19
N ASP A 75 8.70 -4.58 6.45
CA ASP A 75 10.10 -4.56 6.03
C ASP A 75 11.07 -4.48 7.24
N ALA A 76 10.62 -3.87 8.35
CA ALA A 76 11.36 -3.85 9.61
C ALA A 76 11.30 -5.18 10.41
N GLY A 77 10.56 -6.19 9.92
CA GLY A 77 10.47 -7.53 10.49
C GLY A 77 9.32 -7.73 11.49
N TYR A 78 8.39 -6.79 11.60
CA TYR A 78 7.22 -6.94 12.47
C TYR A 78 6.13 -7.79 11.82
N ILE A 79 5.32 -8.46 12.65
CA ILE A 79 4.11 -9.13 12.17
C ILE A 79 3.06 -8.02 12.02
N VAL A 80 2.65 -7.74 10.78
CA VAL A 80 1.63 -6.72 10.50
C VAL A 80 0.33 -7.40 10.11
N SER A 81 -0.80 -6.89 10.58
CA SER A 81 -2.14 -7.27 10.13
C SER A 81 -2.92 -6.03 9.76
N VAL A 82 -3.38 -5.99 8.51
CA VAL A 82 -4.27 -4.93 8.03
C VAL A 82 -5.70 -5.44 8.13
N ILE A 83 -6.53 -4.80 8.96
CA ILE A 83 -7.88 -5.25 9.26
C ILE A 83 -8.94 -4.36 8.61
N ASN A 84 -10.08 -4.96 8.25
CA ASN A 84 -11.24 -4.21 7.77
C ASN A 84 -11.81 -3.33 8.91
N PRO A 85 -12.08 -2.03 8.68
CA PRO A 85 -12.70 -1.15 9.68
C PRO A 85 -13.99 -1.69 10.31
N ALA A 86 -14.76 -2.49 9.58
CA ALA A 86 -15.96 -3.14 10.09
C ALA A 86 -15.65 -4.11 11.25
N LEU A 87 -14.49 -4.79 11.23
CA LEU A 87 -14.06 -5.70 12.29
C LEU A 87 -13.66 -4.93 13.54
N GLY A 88 -12.90 -3.84 13.38
CA GLY A 88 -12.55 -2.95 14.49
C GLY A 88 -13.79 -2.37 15.16
N LYS A 89 -14.75 -1.90 14.35
CA LYS A 89 -16.04 -1.39 14.86
C LYS A 89 -16.86 -2.45 15.59
N ALA A 90 -16.97 -3.66 15.04
CA ALA A 90 -17.72 -4.76 15.68
C ALA A 90 -17.10 -5.16 17.03
N PHE A 91 -15.76 -5.17 17.11
CA PHE A 91 -15.06 -5.44 18.36
C PHE A 91 -15.25 -4.32 19.39
N ALA A 92 -15.13 -3.05 18.99
CA ALA A 92 -15.41 -1.94 19.91
C ALA A 92 -16.83 -2.00 20.51
N GLN A 93 -17.81 -2.42 19.70
CA GLN A 93 -19.19 -2.64 20.16
C GLN A 93 -19.31 -3.79 21.15
N SER A 94 -18.61 -4.91 20.95
CA SER A 94 -18.65 -6.03 21.89
C SER A 94 -18.03 -5.68 23.24
N GLU A 95 -17.02 -4.80 23.26
CA GLU A 95 -16.36 -4.32 24.47
C GLU A 95 -17.12 -3.17 25.17
N GLY A 96 -18.27 -2.74 24.64
CA GLY A 96 -19.08 -1.67 25.23
C GLY A 96 -18.47 -0.26 25.12
N LEU A 97 -17.46 -0.07 24.26
CA LEU A 97 -16.82 1.22 24.02
C LEU A 97 -17.74 2.11 23.14
N ARG A 98 -18.49 3.02 23.78
CA ARG A 98 -19.46 3.91 23.10
C ARG A 98 -18.88 5.23 22.58
N ASN A 99 -17.78 5.72 23.14
CA ASN A 99 -17.22 7.03 22.78
C ASN A 99 -15.88 6.86 22.06
N LYS A 100 -15.87 7.16 20.76
CA LYS A 100 -14.66 7.26 19.93
C LYS A 100 -13.88 8.53 20.28
N THR A 101 -12.63 8.37 20.69
CA THR A 101 -11.60 9.42 20.59
C THR A 101 -10.40 8.79 19.89
N ASP A 102 -9.58 9.58 19.18
CA ASP A 102 -8.47 9.04 18.36
C ASP A 102 -7.53 8.10 19.14
N THR A 103 -7.28 8.36 20.43
CA THR A 103 -6.45 7.50 21.30
C THR A 103 -7.15 6.17 21.67
N VAL A 104 -8.49 6.16 21.66
CA VAL A 104 -9.30 4.97 21.95
C VAL A 104 -9.25 3.98 20.77
N ASP A 105 -9.14 4.47 19.53
CA ASP A 105 -9.15 3.62 18.34
C ASP A 105 -7.84 2.82 18.23
N ALA A 106 -6.67 3.44 18.41
CA ALA A 106 -5.38 2.73 18.42
C ALA A 106 -5.28 1.71 19.57
N ARG A 107 -5.75 2.07 20.77
CA ARG A 107 -5.77 1.16 21.92
C ARG A 107 -6.68 -0.05 21.69
N MET A 108 -7.86 0.18 21.11
CA MET A 108 -8.78 -0.88 20.73
C MET A 108 -8.13 -1.84 19.72
N LEU A 109 -7.39 -1.31 18.74
CA LEU A 109 -6.65 -2.13 17.77
C LEU A 109 -5.56 -3.00 18.42
N ALA A 110 -4.84 -2.47 19.42
CA ALA A 110 -3.84 -3.25 20.15
C ALA A 110 -4.48 -4.43 20.91
N GLU A 111 -5.64 -4.18 21.52
CA GLU A 111 -6.42 -5.21 22.22
C GLU A 111 -7.03 -6.23 21.26
N PHE A 112 -7.58 -5.77 20.13
CA PHE A 112 -8.06 -6.63 19.05
C PHE A 112 -6.94 -7.55 18.57
N CYS A 113 -5.74 -7.00 18.36
CA CYS A 113 -4.56 -7.74 17.94
C CYS A 113 -4.23 -8.86 18.94
N ARG A 114 -4.18 -8.54 20.24
CA ARG A 114 -3.93 -9.51 21.31
C ARG A 114 -4.95 -10.64 21.35
N GLN A 115 -6.23 -10.30 21.27
CA GLN A 115 -7.31 -11.25 21.47
C GLN A 115 -7.62 -12.09 20.23
N LYS A 116 -7.63 -11.47 19.06
CA LYS A 116 -8.07 -12.11 17.80
C LYS A 116 -6.91 -12.65 16.98
N ARG A 117 -5.69 -12.15 17.19
CA ARG A 117 -4.48 -12.53 16.43
C ARG A 117 -4.79 -12.66 14.93
N PRO A 118 -5.25 -11.58 14.28
CA PRO A 118 -5.65 -11.63 12.89
C PRO A 118 -4.49 -12.14 12.01
N ALA A 119 -4.85 -12.69 10.86
CA ALA A 119 -3.87 -13.20 9.90
C ALA A 119 -2.84 -12.12 9.55
N ALA A 120 -1.58 -12.53 9.43
CA ALA A 120 -0.51 -11.64 9.00
C ALA A 120 -0.78 -11.18 7.56
N TRP A 121 -0.69 -9.89 7.35
CA TRP A 121 -0.64 -9.26 6.05
C TRP A 121 0.76 -9.40 5.48
N GLU A 122 0.86 -9.80 4.22
CA GLU A 122 2.11 -9.83 3.49
C GLU A 122 2.22 -8.60 2.60
N ALA A 123 3.28 -7.82 2.79
CA ALA A 123 3.58 -6.73 1.88
C ALA A 123 3.90 -7.27 0.48
N PRO A 124 3.41 -6.60 -0.59
CA PRO A 124 3.89 -6.87 -1.93
C PRO A 124 5.41 -6.70 -1.99
N HIS A 125 6.08 -7.50 -2.81
CA HIS A 125 7.52 -7.41 -2.96
C HIS A 125 7.94 -5.99 -3.38
N PRO A 126 9.08 -5.43 -2.93
CA PRO A 126 9.53 -4.08 -3.31
C PRO A 126 9.45 -3.79 -4.82
N LEU A 127 9.80 -4.78 -5.64
CA LEU A 127 9.70 -4.69 -7.10
C LEU A 127 8.25 -4.51 -7.58
N GLU A 128 7.30 -5.27 -7.01
CA GLU A 128 5.87 -5.16 -7.31
C GLU A 128 5.33 -3.80 -6.91
N ARG A 129 5.74 -3.29 -5.74
CA ARG A 129 5.37 -1.95 -5.25
C ARG A 129 5.84 -0.86 -6.21
N ALA A 130 7.11 -0.94 -6.63
CA ALA A 130 7.69 -0.02 -7.60
C ALA A 130 6.97 -0.09 -8.96
N LEU A 131 6.72 -1.31 -9.45
CA LEU A 131 6.01 -1.53 -10.72
C LEU A 131 4.58 -0.97 -10.67
N ARG A 132 3.84 -1.24 -9.59
CA ARG A 132 2.49 -0.71 -9.36
C ARG A 132 2.49 0.82 -9.34
N ALA A 133 3.45 1.44 -8.66
CA ALA A 133 3.56 2.90 -8.63
C ALA A 133 3.78 3.49 -10.04
N LEU A 134 4.65 2.89 -10.84
CA LEU A 134 4.91 3.33 -12.22
C LEU A 134 3.70 3.14 -13.13
N VAL A 135 3.01 2.00 -13.03
CA VAL A 135 1.80 1.70 -13.81
C VAL A 135 0.68 2.68 -13.48
N VAL A 136 0.41 2.94 -12.19
CA VAL A 136 -0.60 3.91 -11.76
C VAL A 136 -0.26 5.31 -12.26
N ARG A 137 1.01 5.71 -12.20
CA ARG A 137 1.45 7.00 -12.72
C ARG A 137 1.30 7.11 -14.24
N HIS A 138 1.63 6.05 -14.98
CA HIS A 138 1.47 5.99 -16.44
C HIS A 138 -0.01 6.13 -16.82
N GLN A 139 -0.93 5.45 -16.13
CA GLN A 139 -2.36 5.60 -16.37
C GLN A 139 -2.83 7.05 -16.13
N ALA A 140 -2.43 7.65 -15.01
CA ALA A 140 -2.81 9.04 -14.70
C ALA A 140 -2.33 10.03 -15.79
N LEU A 141 -1.13 9.82 -16.35
CA LEU A 141 -0.63 10.65 -17.45
C LEU A 141 -1.33 10.35 -18.78
N THR A 142 -1.72 9.11 -19.02
CA THR A 142 -2.53 8.73 -20.19
C THR A 142 -3.90 9.41 -20.15
N ASP A 143 -4.51 9.49 -18.97
CA ASP A 143 -5.79 10.18 -18.77
C ASP A 143 -5.64 11.69 -19.01
N MET A 144 -4.58 12.31 -18.48
CA MET A 144 -4.27 13.73 -18.72
C MET A 144 -4.01 14.01 -20.21
N HIS A 145 -3.26 13.12 -20.89
CA HIS A 145 -2.98 13.24 -22.32
C HIS A 145 -4.27 13.17 -23.15
N THR A 146 -5.14 12.21 -22.84
CA THR A 146 -6.46 12.11 -23.48
C THR A 146 -7.30 13.36 -23.24
N GLN A 147 -7.25 13.90 -22.02
CA GLN A 147 -7.95 15.13 -21.68
C GLN A 147 -7.44 16.33 -22.50
N GLU A 148 -6.13 16.47 -22.66
CA GLU A 148 -5.53 17.53 -23.48
C GLU A 148 -5.83 17.36 -24.97
N LEU A 149 -5.79 16.14 -25.50
CA LEU A 149 -6.19 15.87 -26.89
C LEU A 149 -7.63 16.32 -27.14
N ASN A 150 -8.55 15.95 -26.27
CA ASN A 150 -9.96 16.35 -26.38
C ASN A 150 -10.13 17.89 -26.27
N ARG A 151 -9.28 18.57 -25.47
CA ARG A 151 -9.28 20.04 -25.39
C ARG A 151 -8.91 20.70 -26.72
N THR A 152 -8.03 20.09 -27.52
CA THR A 152 -7.61 20.68 -28.80
C THR A 152 -8.77 20.91 -29.79
N GLU A 153 -9.83 20.10 -29.70
CA GLU A 153 -10.99 20.17 -30.60
C GLU A 153 -11.82 21.46 -30.41
N THR A 154 -11.79 22.05 -29.22
CA THR A 154 -12.60 23.22 -28.84
C THR A 154 -11.77 24.43 -28.41
N ALA A 155 -10.43 24.29 -28.39
CA ALA A 155 -9.51 25.33 -27.96
C ALA A 155 -9.50 26.54 -28.91
N ARG A 156 -9.47 27.73 -28.33
CA ARG A 156 -9.20 28.97 -29.08
C ARG A 156 -7.70 29.08 -29.38
N GLU A 157 -7.35 29.82 -30.42
CA GLU A 157 -5.95 30.01 -30.85
C GLU A 157 -5.02 30.45 -29.71
N VAL A 158 -5.50 31.32 -28.82
CA VAL A 158 -4.73 31.81 -27.66
C VAL A 158 -4.35 30.71 -26.64
N GLN A 159 -5.10 29.60 -26.60
CA GLN A 159 -4.85 28.47 -25.70
C GLN A 159 -3.93 27.42 -26.31
N ARG A 160 -3.84 27.39 -27.65
CA ARG A 160 -3.18 26.32 -28.41
C ARG A 160 -1.71 26.11 -28.05
N PRO A 161 -0.87 27.16 -27.90
CA PRO A 161 0.53 26.96 -27.51
C PRO A 161 0.70 26.27 -26.15
N SER A 162 -0.19 26.56 -25.18
CA SER A 162 -0.12 25.93 -23.85
C SER A 162 -0.53 24.46 -23.90
N ILE A 163 -1.55 24.12 -24.68
CA ILE A 163 -2.04 22.73 -24.82
C ILE A 163 -0.99 21.89 -25.56
N ASP A 164 -0.46 22.39 -26.67
CA ASP A 164 0.54 21.68 -27.47
C ASP A 164 1.83 21.44 -26.66
N ALA A 165 2.26 22.41 -25.85
CA ALA A 165 3.39 22.23 -24.94
C ALA A 165 3.15 21.15 -23.87
N HIS A 166 1.93 21.09 -23.32
CA HIS A 166 1.59 20.06 -22.33
C HIS A 166 1.51 18.67 -22.97
N LEU A 167 0.92 18.53 -24.15
CA LEU A 167 0.90 17.29 -24.92
C LEU A 167 2.32 16.77 -25.20
N LEU A 168 3.21 17.64 -25.69
CA LEU A 168 4.61 17.27 -25.96
C LEU A 168 5.31 16.75 -24.69
N TRP A 169 5.09 17.41 -23.55
CA TRP A 169 5.64 16.97 -22.27
C TRP A 169 5.06 15.62 -21.82
N LEU A 170 3.73 15.45 -21.92
CA LEU A 170 3.04 14.22 -21.55
C LEU A 170 3.52 13.03 -22.38
N GLU A 171 3.68 13.19 -23.69
CA GLU A 171 4.19 12.15 -24.58
C GLU A 171 5.62 11.73 -24.23
N ALA A 172 6.51 12.70 -23.96
CA ALA A 172 7.89 12.42 -23.57
C ALA A 172 7.95 11.68 -22.22
N GLU A 173 7.13 12.11 -21.26
CA GLU A 173 7.07 11.51 -19.94
C GLU A 173 6.45 10.09 -19.96
N LEU A 174 5.41 9.87 -20.77
CA LEU A 174 4.83 8.53 -20.98
C LEU A 174 5.88 7.57 -21.54
N LYS A 175 6.65 7.97 -22.55
CA LYS A 175 7.75 7.16 -23.11
C LYS A 175 8.82 6.85 -22.06
N ARG A 176 9.14 7.83 -21.20
CA ARG A 176 10.09 7.64 -20.10
C ARG A 176 9.59 6.59 -19.10
N LEU A 177 8.31 6.65 -18.70
CA LEU A 177 7.70 5.69 -17.78
C LEU A 177 7.59 4.29 -18.40
N GLU A 178 7.22 4.19 -19.69
CA GLU A 178 7.19 2.91 -20.42
C GLU A 178 8.56 2.25 -20.42
N LYS A 179 9.64 3.02 -20.65
CA LYS A 179 11.01 2.51 -20.51
C LYS A 179 11.32 2.05 -19.09
N GLN A 180 10.95 2.81 -18.05
CA GLN A 180 11.20 2.41 -16.66
C GLN A 180 10.47 1.12 -16.26
N ILE A 181 9.21 0.97 -16.69
CA ILE A 181 8.43 -0.26 -16.48
C ILE A 181 9.10 -1.45 -17.16
N LYS A 182 9.56 -1.26 -18.39
CA LYS A 182 10.26 -2.29 -19.15
C LYS A 182 11.58 -2.69 -18.49
N ASP A 183 12.42 -1.72 -18.16
CA ASP A 183 13.71 -1.97 -17.49
C ASP A 183 13.50 -2.72 -16.17
N LEU A 184 12.55 -2.27 -15.33
CA LEU A 184 12.23 -2.90 -14.04
C LEU A 184 11.79 -4.37 -14.19
N THR A 185 11.07 -4.69 -15.26
CA THR A 185 10.62 -6.08 -15.54
C THR A 185 11.66 -6.92 -16.25
N ASP A 186 12.59 -6.31 -17.01
CA ASP A 186 13.67 -7.01 -17.71
C ASP A 186 14.87 -7.33 -16.82
N ASP A 187 15.10 -6.52 -15.79
CA ASP A 187 16.19 -6.69 -14.81
C ASP A 187 15.91 -7.80 -13.80
N ASP A 188 14.65 -8.24 -13.65
CA ASP A 188 14.25 -9.36 -12.80
C ASP A 188 13.89 -10.60 -13.64
N PRO A 189 14.60 -11.74 -13.50
CA PRO A 189 14.37 -12.92 -14.31
C PRO A 189 12.96 -13.53 -14.20
N ASP A 190 12.33 -13.49 -13.02
CA ASP A 190 10.99 -14.05 -12.82
C ASP A 190 9.94 -13.15 -13.48
N MET A 191 10.01 -11.83 -13.26
CA MET A 191 9.15 -10.86 -13.95
C MET A 191 9.26 -10.97 -15.46
N LYS A 192 10.48 -11.05 -15.98
CA LYS A 192 10.72 -11.20 -17.42
C LYS A 192 10.09 -12.47 -17.97
N HIS A 193 10.19 -13.58 -17.24
CA HIS A 193 9.58 -14.84 -17.64
C HIS A 193 8.04 -14.74 -17.63
N ARG A 194 7.46 -14.22 -16.54
CA ARG A 194 6.01 -14.03 -16.40
C ARG A 194 5.44 -13.07 -17.45
N ARG A 195 6.15 -11.96 -17.76
CA ARG A 195 5.78 -11.03 -18.82
C ARG A 195 5.63 -11.74 -20.16
N LYS A 196 6.61 -12.57 -20.53
CA LYS A 196 6.57 -13.36 -21.78
C LYS A 196 5.40 -14.34 -21.82
N LEU A 197 5.07 -14.97 -20.69
CA LEU A 197 3.90 -15.85 -20.61
C LEU A 197 2.60 -15.08 -20.82
N LEU A 198 2.45 -13.92 -20.17
CA LEU A 198 1.28 -13.06 -20.34
C LEU A 198 1.13 -12.58 -21.79
N GLU A 199 2.21 -12.08 -22.40
CA GLU A 199 2.22 -11.59 -23.78
C GLU A 199 2.00 -12.70 -24.83
N SER A 200 2.15 -13.97 -24.46
CA SER A 200 1.81 -15.09 -25.35
C SER A 200 0.30 -15.27 -25.56
N ILE A 201 -0.52 -14.66 -24.70
CA ILE A 201 -1.98 -14.72 -24.79
C ILE A 201 -2.45 -13.69 -25.83
N PRO A 202 -3.20 -14.11 -26.88
CA PRO A 202 -3.74 -13.18 -27.87
C PRO A 202 -4.55 -12.06 -27.21
N GLY A 203 -4.18 -10.81 -27.51
CA GLY A 203 -4.82 -9.62 -26.95
C GLY A 203 -4.16 -9.04 -25.69
N ILE A 204 -3.15 -9.71 -25.11
CA ILE A 204 -2.35 -9.16 -24.00
C ILE A 204 -1.04 -8.59 -24.55
N GLY A 205 -0.93 -7.27 -24.57
CA GLY A 205 0.30 -6.56 -24.96
C GLY A 205 1.12 -6.08 -23.77
N GLU A 206 2.25 -5.43 -24.05
CA GLU A 206 3.21 -4.93 -23.06
C GLU A 206 2.56 -4.14 -21.92
N LYS A 207 1.67 -3.17 -22.25
CA LYS A 207 0.96 -2.35 -21.26
C LYS A 207 0.07 -3.18 -20.33
N THR A 208 -0.74 -4.07 -20.90
CA THR A 208 -1.65 -4.94 -20.14
C THR A 208 -0.86 -5.93 -19.28
N SER A 209 0.22 -6.48 -19.81
CA SER A 209 1.08 -7.40 -19.07
C SER A 209 1.73 -6.71 -17.86
N ALA A 210 2.20 -5.46 -18.00
CA ALA A 210 2.76 -4.68 -16.89
C ALA A 210 1.75 -4.43 -15.78
N VAL A 211 0.50 -4.09 -16.13
CA VAL A 211 -0.60 -3.97 -15.16
C VAL A 211 -0.83 -5.30 -14.45
N LEU A 212 -0.94 -6.40 -15.18
CA LEU A 212 -1.17 -7.72 -14.58
C LEU A 212 -0.04 -8.10 -13.61
N LEU A 213 1.21 -7.90 -14.00
CA LEU A 213 2.38 -8.17 -13.14
C LEU A 213 2.36 -7.30 -11.87
N ALA A 214 1.97 -6.03 -11.98
CA ALA A 214 1.90 -5.11 -10.85
C ALA A 214 0.90 -5.52 -9.75
N TYR A 215 -0.19 -6.19 -10.11
CA TYR A 215 -1.28 -6.55 -9.19
C TYR A 215 -1.32 -8.04 -8.81
N ILE A 216 -0.86 -8.92 -9.69
CA ILE A 216 -0.76 -10.37 -9.44
C ILE A 216 0.43 -10.69 -8.55
N GLY A 217 1.55 -9.97 -8.75
CA GLY A 217 2.78 -10.13 -7.99
C GLY A 217 3.66 -11.31 -8.43
N LEU A 218 4.74 -11.54 -7.68
CA LEU A 218 5.78 -12.57 -7.85
C LEU A 218 5.40 -13.91 -7.18
N LYS A 219 4.43 -13.90 -6.26
CA LYS A 219 4.07 -15.09 -5.46
C LYS A 219 2.86 -15.83 -6.03
N ASP A 220 2.69 -17.08 -5.63
CA ASP A 220 1.50 -17.92 -5.87
C ASP A 220 0.29 -17.44 -5.06
N ARG A 221 -0.05 -16.15 -5.23
CA ARG A 221 -1.13 -15.47 -4.50
C ARG A 221 -2.49 -16.12 -4.75
N PHE A 222 -2.64 -16.78 -5.90
CA PHE A 222 -3.86 -17.45 -6.30
C PHE A 222 -3.58 -18.92 -6.59
N ALA A 223 -4.30 -19.81 -5.93
CA ALA A 223 -4.18 -21.24 -6.15
C ALA A 223 -4.78 -21.68 -7.50
N HIS A 224 -5.75 -20.92 -8.02
CA HIS A 224 -6.39 -21.23 -9.31
C HIS A 224 -7.03 -19.98 -9.95
N ALA A 225 -7.24 -20.03 -11.27
CA ALA A 225 -7.74 -18.92 -12.08
C ALA A 225 -9.07 -18.31 -11.58
N ARG A 226 -9.98 -19.09 -10.99
CA ARG A 226 -11.24 -18.55 -10.42
C ARG A 226 -11.01 -17.59 -9.25
N GLN A 227 -9.96 -17.82 -8.47
CA GLN A 227 -9.62 -16.98 -7.32
C GLN A 227 -9.07 -15.65 -7.81
N PHE A 228 -8.25 -15.68 -8.87
CA PHE A 228 -7.79 -14.48 -9.56
C PHE A 228 -8.98 -13.69 -10.16
N ALA A 229 -9.90 -14.35 -10.86
CA ALA A 229 -11.07 -13.69 -11.44
C ALA A 229 -11.93 -13.01 -10.35
N ALA A 230 -12.20 -13.70 -9.24
CA ALA A 230 -12.93 -13.12 -8.10
C ALA A 230 -12.20 -11.94 -7.45
N PHE A 231 -10.86 -11.92 -7.50
CA PHE A 231 -10.06 -10.79 -7.03
C PHE A 231 -10.10 -9.59 -7.98
N ALA A 232 -10.11 -9.84 -9.30
CA ALA A 232 -10.14 -8.80 -10.32
C ALA A 232 -11.52 -8.13 -10.46
N GLY A 233 -12.60 -8.83 -10.07
CA GLY A 233 -13.99 -8.36 -10.17
C GLY A 233 -14.76 -9.07 -11.27
#